data_AF-A0A8W8NT79-F1
#
_entry.id   AF-A0A8W8NT79-F1
#
_cell.length_a   1.000
_cell.length_b   1.000
_cell.length_c   1.000
_cell.angle_alpha   90.00
_cell.angle_beta   90.00
_cell.angle_gamma   90.00
#
_symmetry.space_group_name_H-M   'P 1'
#
loop_
_entity.id
_entity.type
_entity.pdbx_description
1 polymer ?
#
loop_
_entity_poly.entity_id
_entity_poly.type
_entity_poly.pdbx_seq_one_letter_code
_entity_poly.pdbx_strand_id
1 'polypeptide(L)'
;MFKPKMNPEYSHVNSENFDLFLLPNVGRLKDIFNKYLDGLDFKSKINLTDFGTNDGKNIFPFLRIMIELIRQRSASCEICVTLNDQPTNDFSALVKNAEDFKNEIKDDFLAVHNIPESAYHRCLPDKTIDIGTCSLVVQFLSEYVVLENALMFVPGLLVSDEETTKVRSLAAEDLKTFIRARLTEMKRGAIFFVNIPTDPLKINEMCSSTFYQLYQRNVISKEELRNTFVPVNNARTETDIKTAFVEIGKDNGVEFLHFTHRRVKMYQNKDLLKCVRAWISPSLMAGLCQTRSNNDAADVCELFFHDLRSRLSDMKCVDYNIYEVIFQKLPVYCVEICIDPIIRASKQNLRTKQTRNDTQQTSPDHERTDTWIAIDLESGLQWIQLAVDRTSYDVTYIMHGTKLVRLVTAMLDCREYFTKMENGV
;
A
#
# COMPACT_ATOMS: atom_id res chain seq x y z
N MET A 1 -9.06 -11.34 27.52
CA MET A 1 -8.44 -10.51 26.47
C MET A 1 -8.70 -9.05 26.82
N PHE A 2 -7.71 -8.36 27.37
CA PHE A 2 -7.82 -6.93 27.69
C PHE A 2 -7.89 -6.16 26.38
N LYS A 3 -8.98 -5.42 26.13
CA LYS A 3 -9.08 -4.49 25.01
C LYS A 3 -8.71 -3.10 25.55
N PRO A 4 -7.48 -2.61 25.36
CA PRO A 4 -7.13 -1.28 25.82
C PRO A 4 -8.08 -0.26 25.19
N LYS A 5 -8.77 0.53 26.01
CA LYS A 5 -9.48 1.72 25.54
C LYS A 5 -8.42 2.78 25.29
N MET A 6 -8.23 3.18 24.03
CA MET A 6 -7.38 4.34 23.74
C MET A 6 -7.97 5.56 24.43
N ASN A 7 -7.15 6.32 25.14
CA ASN A 7 -7.55 7.63 25.65
C ASN A 7 -7.71 8.58 24.44
N PRO A 8 -8.90 9.15 24.22
CA PRO A 8 -9.19 9.99 23.04
C PRO A 8 -8.32 11.25 22.96
N GLU A 9 -7.78 11.74 24.07
CA GLU A 9 -6.88 12.91 24.08
C GLU A 9 -5.59 12.69 23.27
N TYR A 10 -5.13 11.44 23.12
CA TYR A 10 -3.94 11.13 22.34
C TYR A 10 -4.17 11.16 20.82
N SER A 11 -5.42 11.05 20.35
CA SER A 11 -5.75 11.12 18.92
C SER A 11 -5.43 12.49 18.32
N HIS A 12 -5.71 13.56 19.08
CA HIS A 12 -5.55 14.95 18.63
C HIS A 12 -4.11 15.35 18.31
N VAL A 13 -3.13 14.71 18.94
CA VAL A 13 -1.71 15.05 18.80
C VAL A 13 -1.09 14.50 17.51
N ASN A 14 -1.75 13.54 16.85
CA ASN A 14 -1.29 12.98 15.58
C ASN A 14 -1.63 13.82 14.35
N SER A 15 -2.43 14.87 14.51
CA SER A 15 -3.20 15.50 13.43
C SER A 15 -2.49 16.61 12.63
N GLU A 16 -1.22 16.93 12.94
CA GLU A 16 -0.45 17.98 12.25
C GLU A 16 0.78 17.45 11.50
N ASN A 17 0.69 16.25 10.92
CA ASN A 17 1.81 15.63 10.22
C ASN A 17 1.63 15.55 8.71
N PHE A 18 0.55 16.11 8.13
CA PHE A 18 0.32 16.16 6.68
C PHE A 18 1.56 16.64 5.92
N ASP A 19 2.16 17.72 6.41
CA ASP A 19 3.32 18.39 5.83
C ASP A 19 4.56 17.47 5.77
N LEU A 20 4.60 16.43 6.60
CA LEU A 20 5.74 15.51 6.69
C LEU A 20 5.61 14.34 5.72
N PHE A 21 4.38 13.91 5.40
CA PHE A 21 4.16 12.62 4.73
C PHE A 21 3.71 12.75 3.28
N LEU A 22 2.72 13.60 3.02
CA LEU A 22 2.09 13.69 1.71
C LEU A 22 2.49 14.98 0.99
N LEU A 23 2.60 16.11 1.72
CA LEU A 23 2.87 17.43 1.12
C LEU A 23 4.16 17.49 0.27
N PRO A 24 5.32 16.95 0.68
CA PRO A 24 6.56 17.08 -0.10
C PRO A 24 6.46 16.40 -1.47
N ASN A 25 5.53 15.46 -1.62
CA ASN A 25 5.30 14.70 -2.84
C ASN A 25 3.95 14.99 -3.47
N VAL A 26 3.18 15.99 -3.01
CA VAL A 26 1.88 16.32 -3.60
C VAL A 26 1.99 16.49 -5.12
N GLY A 27 3.03 17.17 -5.61
CA GLY A 27 3.26 17.32 -7.06
C GLY A 27 3.49 15.99 -7.77
N ARG A 28 4.42 15.17 -7.24
CA ARG A 28 4.73 13.85 -7.82
C ARG A 28 3.55 12.89 -7.74
N LEU A 29 2.87 12.83 -6.60
CA LEU A 29 1.67 12.01 -6.42
C LEU A 29 0.58 12.50 -7.37
N LYS A 30 0.36 13.81 -7.46
CA LYS A 30 -0.55 14.40 -8.45
C LYS A 30 -0.21 13.95 -9.86
N ASP A 31 1.05 13.98 -10.28
CA ASP A 31 1.46 13.51 -11.61
C ASP A 31 1.19 12.02 -11.82
N ILE A 32 1.53 11.20 -10.82
CA ILE A 32 1.31 9.76 -10.88
C ILE A 32 -0.18 9.43 -10.93
N PHE A 33 -0.98 9.98 -10.02
CA PHE A 33 -2.42 9.80 -10.02
C PHE A 33 -3.02 10.32 -11.33
N ASN A 34 -2.63 11.50 -11.80
CA ASN A 34 -3.11 12.07 -13.05
C ASN A 34 -2.84 11.14 -14.25
N LYS A 35 -1.70 10.44 -14.29
CA LYS A 35 -1.38 9.43 -15.31
C LYS A 35 -2.32 8.23 -15.30
N TYR A 36 -2.74 7.77 -14.12
CA TYR A 36 -3.53 6.54 -13.98
C TYR A 36 -5.05 6.78 -13.85
N LEU A 37 -5.46 8.01 -13.51
CA LEU A 37 -6.86 8.40 -13.40
C LEU A 37 -7.63 8.20 -14.71
N ASP A 38 -6.98 8.36 -15.86
CA ASP A 38 -7.63 8.21 -17.18
C ASP A 38 -8.15 6.79 -17.45
N GLY A 39 -7.69 5.79 -16.68
CA GLY A 39 -8.18 4.42 -16.73
C GLY A 39 -9.45 4.16 -15.91
N LEU A 40 -9.93 5.13 -15.13
CA LEU A 40 -11.11 4.99 -14.27
C LEU A 40 -12.40 5.38 -14.99
N ASP A 41 -13.53 4.80 -14.56
CA ASP A 41 -14.85 5.12 -15.10
C ASP A 41 -15.51 6.26 -14.30
N PHE A 42 -15.53 7.46 -14.90
CA PHE A 42 -16.12 8.66 -14.30
C PHE A 42 -17.60 8.86 -14.65
N LYS A 43 -18.28 7.88 -15.25
CA LYS A 43 -19.68 8.03 -15.71
C LYS A 43 -20.69 8.10 -14.58
N SER A 44 -20.38 7.55 -13.41
CA SER A 44 -21.32 7.51 -12.28
C SER A 44 -20.67 7.94 -10.97
N LYS A 45 -19.80 7.10 -10.42
CA LYS A 45 -19.29 7.24 -9.06
C LYS A 45 -17.84 6.80 -8.93
N ILE A 46 -17.02 7.65 -8.29
CA ILE A 46 -15.66 7.33 -7.87
C ILE A 46 -15.62 7.16 -6.35
N ASN A 47 -15.12 6.02 -5.89
CA ASN A 47 -14.92 5.73 -4.48
C ASN A 47 -13.44 5.91 -4.13
N LEU A 48 -13.17 6.94 -3.33
CA LEU A 48 -11.90 7.20 -2.68
C LEU A 48 -11.90 6.52 -1.32
N THR A 49 -10.85 5.80 -0.95
CA THR A 49 -10.77 5.16 0.36
C THR A 49 -9.40 5.38 0.98
N ASP A 50 -9.37 5.84 2.21
CA ASP A 50 -8.17 5.95 3.02
C ASP A 50 -8.22 4.96 4.20
N PHE A 51 -7.12 4.24 4.41
CA PHE A 51 -6.95 3.31 5.52
C PHE A 51 -5.96 3.89 6.53
N GLY A 52 -6.37 3.97 7.79
CA GLY A 52 -5.64 4.59 8.90
C GLY A 52 -5.76 6.11 8.94
N THR A 53 -6.98 6.60 8.81
CA THR A 53 -7.27 8.03 8.69
C THR A 53 -6.99 8.83 9.98
N ASN A 54 -6.93 8.18 11.14
CA ASN A 54 -6.90 8.81 12.46
C ASN A 54 -8.06 9.82 12.59
N ASP A 55 -7.78 11.08 12.88
CA ASP A 55 -8.78 12.16 12.92
C ASP A 55 -8.99 12.89 11.58
N GLY A 56 -8.35 12.42 10.51
CA GLY A 56 -8.55 12.87 9.13
C GLY A 56 -7.75 14.09 8.70
N LYS A 57 -7.22 14.89 9.64
CA LYS A 57 -6.52 16.14 9.28
C LYS A 57 -5.30 15.92 8.39
N ASN A 58 -4.64 14.76 8.54
CA ASN A 58 -3.49 14.39 7.73
C ASN A 58 -3.83 13.87 6.34
N ILE A 59 -5.08 13.51 6.02
CA ILE A 59 -5.40 13.00 4.68
C ILE A 59 -6.21 13.99 3.87
N PHE A 60 -6.98 14.88 4.52
CA PHE A 60 -7.87 15.82 3.84
C PHE A 60 -7.22 16.70 2.78
N PRO A 61 -6.01 17.28 2.96
CA PRO A 61 -5.46 18.11 1.90
C PRO A 61 -5.01 17.29 0.69
N PHE A 62 -4.63 16.01 0.87
CA PHE A 62 -4.42 15.09 -0.24
C PHE A 62 -5.74 14.72 -0.94
N LEU A 63 -6.81 14.43 -0.18
CA LEU A 63 -8.13 14.16 -0.74
C LEU A 63 -8.68 15.35 -1.52
N ARG A 64 -8.43 16.59 -1.07
CA ARG A 64 -8.77 17.81 -1.81
C ARG A 64 -8.16 17.80 -3.21
N ILE A 65 -6.87 17.50 -3.31
CA ILE A 65 -6.15 17.41 -4.60
C ILE A 65 -6.76 16.30 -5.47
N MET A 66 -7.08 15.14 -4.89
CA MET A 66 -7.70 14.04 -5.63
C MET A 66 -9.09 14.41 -6.15
N ILE A 67 -9.91 15.07 -5.33
CA ILE A 67 -11.23 15.56 -5.71
C ILE A 67 -11.10 16.58 -6.86
N GLU A 68 -10.17 17.52 -6.77
CA GLU A 68 -9.90 18.48 -7.86
C GLU A 68 -9.53 17.77 -9.18
N LEU A 69 -8.65 16.76 -9.13
CA LEU A 69 -8.26 15.98 -10.30
C LEU A 69 -9.42 15.18 -10.91
N ILE A 70 -10.33 14.67 -10.07
CA ILE A 70 -11.54 13.98 -10.52
C ILE A 70 -12.48 14.97 -11.18
N ARG A 71 -12.67 16.16 -10.58
CA ARG A 71 -13.56 17.21 -11.10
C ARG A 71 -13.10 17.77 -12.44
N GLN A 72 -11.80 17.81 -12.69
CA GLN A 72 -11.25 18.15 -14.01
C GLN A 72 -11.67 17.17 -15.11
N ARG A 73 -12.02 15.92 -14.76
CA ARG A 73 -12.48 14.89 -15.71
C ARG A 73 -13.99 14.77 -15.76
N SER A 74 -14.66 14.95 -14.63
CA SER A 74 -16.12 14.88 -14.53
C SER A 74 -16.64 15.79 -13.43
N ALA A 75 -17.28 16.88 -13.86
CA ALA A 75 -17.90 17.85 -12.97
C ALA A 75 -19.11 17.28 -12.20
N SER A 76 -19.77 16.26 -12.74
CA SER A 76 -21.03 15.71 -12.20
C SER A 76 -20.91 14.30 -11.62
N CYS A 77 -19.72 13.70 -11.61
CA CYS A 77 -19.52 12.37 -11.01
C CYS A 77 -19.72 12.41 -9.50
N GLU A 78 -20.41 11.43 -8.92
CA GLU A 78 -20.46 11.28 -7.46
C GLU A 78 -19.08 10.90 -6.91
N ILE A 79 -18.61 11.59 -5.87
CA ILE A 79 -17.39 11.22 -5.17
C ILE A 79 -17.76 10.74 -3.78
N CYS A 80 -17.36 9.53 -3.46
CA CYS A 80 -17.58 8.91 -2.16
C CYS A 80 -16.23 8.68 -1.50
N VAL A 81 -15.93 9.45 -0.47
CA VAL A 81 -14.76 9.26 0.38
C VAL A 81 -15.12 8.31 1.52
N THR A 82 -14.32 7.28 1.70
CA THR A 82 -14.41 6.36 2.84
C THR A 82 -13.15 6.50 3.69
N LEU A 83 -13.32 6.80 4.96
CA LEU A 83 -12.26 6.97 5.95
C LEU A 83 -12.30 5.78 6.90
N ASN A 84 -11.25 4.96 6.89
CA ASN A 84 -11.16 3.77 7.72
C ASN A 84 -10.11 3.94 8.83
N ASP A 85 -10.43 3.45 10.02
CA ASP A 85 -9.47 3.28 11.10
C ASP A 85 -9.95 2.17 12.06
N GLN A 86 -9.09 1.74 12.99
CA GLN A 86 -9.43 0.75 14.00
C GLN A 86 -10.63 1.22 14.86
N PRO A 87 -11.48 0.30 15.37
CA PRO A 87 -12.66 0.66 16.16
C PRO A 87 -12.37 1.47 17.43
N THR A 88 -11.12 1.46 17.91
CA THR A 88 -10.65 2.21 19.08
C THR A 88 -10.27 3.66 18.75
N ASN A 89 -10.29 4.08 17.49
CA ASN A 89 -10.03 5.45 17.06
C ASN A 89 -11.12 6.43 17.57
N ASP A 90 -10.78 7.72 17.66
CA ASP A 90 -11.75 8.77 17.99
C ASP A 90 -12.55 9.17 16.75
N PHE A 91 -13.58 8.38 16.45
CA PHE A 91 -14.49 8.67 15.35
C PHE A 91 -15.32 9.95 15.57
N SER A 92 -15.45 10.45 16.81
CA SER A 92 -16.16 11.72 17.05
C SER A 92 -15.35 12.89 16.50
N ALA A 93 -14.04 12.90 16.77
CA ALA A 93 -13.12 13.87 16.18
C ALA A 93 -13.06 13.75 14.66
N LEU A 94 -12.96 12.52 14.14
CA LEU A 94 -12.95 12.27 12.70
C LEU A 94 -14.21 12.78 12.00
N VAL A 95 -15.40 12.45 12.53
CA VAL A 95 -16.68 12.90 11.95
C VAL A 95 -16.77 14.42 11.92
N LYS A 96 -16.36 15.09 13.01
CA LYS A 96 -16.33 16.55 13.06
C LYS A 96 -15.41 17.14 11.98
N ASN A 97 -14.16 16.66 11.91
CA ASN A 97 -13.21 17.17 10.93
C ASN A 97 -13.61 16.83 9.47
N ALA A 98 -14.28 15.69 9.25
CA ALA A 98 -14.83 15.31 7.95
C ALA A 98 -15.97 16.22 7.50
N GLU A 99 -16.83 16.65 8.43
CA GLU A 99 -17.89 17.62 8.16
C GLU A 99 -17.29 19.01 7.85
N ASP A 100 -16.28 19.45 8.62
CA ASP A 100 -15.54 20.68 8.34
C ASP A 100 -14.90 20.62 6.93
N PHE A 101 -14.22 19.52 6.61
CA PHE A 101 -13.64 19.27 5.28
C PHE A 101 -14.68 19.35 4.16
N LYS A 102 -15.85 18.71 4.32
CA LYS A 102 -16.92 18.75 3.32
C LYS A 102 -17.45 20.17 3.13
N ASN A 103 -17.66 20.91 4.22
CA ASN A 103 -18.12 22.30 4.19
C ASN A 103 -17.10 23.25 3.53
N GLU A 104 -15.80 22.96 3.65
CA GLU A 104 -14.75 23.70 2.94
C GLU A 104 -14.76 23.44 1.42
N ILE A 105 -14.96 22.19 1.00
CA ILE A 105 -14.94 21.79 -0.42
C ILE A 105 -16.16 22.32 -1.18
N LYS A 106 -17.33 22.41 -0.53
CA LYS A 106 -18.60 22.90 -1.12
C LYS A 106 -18.99 22.16 -2.41
N ASP A 107 -18.84 20.85 -2.42
CA ASP A 107 -19.21 19.98 -3.53
C ASP A 107 -20.47 19.17 -3.19
N ASP A 108 -21.56 19.45 -3.91
CA ASP A 108 -22.87 18.84 -3.68
C ASP A 108 -22.90 17.33 -4.00
N PHE A 109 -21.92 16.83 -4.76
CA PHE A 109 -21.79 15.42 -5.15
C PHE A 109 -20.73 14.69 -4.31
N LEU A 110 -20.26 15.30 -3.21
CA LEU A 110 -19.31 14.70 -2.29
C LEU A 110 -20.02 14.08 -1.07
N ALA A 111 -19.84 12.78 -0.89
CA ALA A 111 -20.21 12.05 0.32
C ALA A 111 -18.96 11.58 1.06
N VAL A 112 -18.98 11.63 2.40
CA VAL A 112 -17.91 11.14 3.26
C VAL A 112 -18.49 10.14 4.25
N HIS A 113 -17.87 8.95 4.34
CA HIS A 113 -18.27 7.85 5.19
C HIS A 113 -17.10 7.41 6.06
N ASN A 114 -17.41 6.85 7.23
CA ASN A 114 -16.41 6.36 8.17
C ASN A 114 -16.63 4.86 8.43
N ILE A 115 -15.55 4.07 8.50
CA ILE A 115 -15.61 2.63 8.76
C ILE A 115 -14.68 2.26 9.93
N PRO A 116 -15.24 1.87 11.10
CA PRO A 116 -14.47 1.36 12.23
C PRO A 116 -14.13 -0.12 12.04
N GLU A 117 -13.01 -0.42 11.39
CA GLU A 117 -12.52 -1.79 11.18
C GLU A 117 -10.98 -1.78 10.99
N SER A 118 -10.32 -2.88 11.33
CA SER A 118 -8.90 -3.07 11.05
C SER A 118 -8.63 -3.11 9.55
N ALA A 119 -7.63 -2.36 9.09
CA ALA A 119 -7.15 -2.44 7.71
C ALA A 119 -6.59 -3.84 7.37
N TYR A 120 -6.33 -4.72 8.33
CA TYR A 120 -5.95 -6.12 8.03
C TYR A 120 -7.15 -7.01 7.69
N HIS A 121 -8.38 -6.53 7.85
CA HIS A 121 -9.59 -7.24 7.47
C HIS A 121 -10.23 -6.64 6.23
N ARG A 122 -11.33 -7.24 5.77
CA ARG A 122 -12.20 -6.61 4.78
C ARG A 122 -13.00 -5.50 5.44
N CYS A 123 -12.88 -4.28 4.94
CA CYS A 123 -13.60 -3.10 5.36
C CYS A 123 -14.74 -2.74 4.39
N LEU A 124 -14.63 -3.17 3.13
CA LEU A 124 -15.57 -2.80 2.06
C LEU A 124 -16.10 -4.03 1.30
N PRO A 125 -17.26 -3.91 0.62
CA PRO A 125 -17.70 -4.91 -0.33
C PRO A 125 -16.73 -5.04 -1.52
N ASP A 126 -16.77 -6.21 -2.17
CA ASP A 126 -16.00 -6.50 -3.37
C ASP A 126 -16.17 -5.41 -4.44
N LYS A 127 -15.07 -5.05 -5.10
CA LYS A 127 -15.09 -4.16 -6.28
C LYS A 127 -15.75 -2.79 -5.98
N THR A 128 -15.48 -2.22 -4.82
CA THR A 128 -15.94 -0.89 -4.42
C THR A 128 -14.87 0.17 -4.64
N ILE A 129 -13.60 -0.11 -4.36
CA ILE A 129 -12.53 0.90 -4.38
C ILE A 129 -12.12 1.23 -5.82
N ASP A 130 -12.14 2.51 -6.16
CA ASP A 130 -11.54 3.05 -7.39
C ASP A 130 -10.13 3.58 -7.12
N ILE A 131 -9.95 4.26 -5.99
CA ILE A 131 -8.68 4.82 -5.54
C ILE A 131 -8.52 4.56 -4.04
N GLY A 132 -7.43 3.87 -3.67
CA GLY A 132 -7.09 3.61 -2.29
C GLY A 132 -5.82 4.31 -1.84
N THR A 133 -5.80 4.75 -0.58
CA THR A 133 -4.60 5.25 0.10
C THR A 133 -4.43 4.56 1.46
N CYS A 134 -3.18 4.40 1.87
CA CYS A 134 -2.84 3.89 3.19
C CYS A 134 -1.46 4.41 3.58
N SER A 135 -1.43 5.37 4.49
CA SER A 135 -0.17 5.99 4.90
C SER A 135 0.10 5.70 6.36
N LEU A 136 1.27 5.10 6.64
CA LEU A 136 1.75 4.87 8.01
C LEU A 136 0.85 3.94 8.84
N VAL A 137 0.27 2.93 8.21
CA VAL A 137 -0.53 1.91 8.92
C VAL A 137 0.15 0.57 8.92
N VAL A 138 0.64 0.11 7.77
CA VAL A 138 1.08 -1.28 7.59
C VAL A 138 2.37 -1.61 8.37
N GLN A 139 3.17 -0.60 8.71
CA GLN A 139 3.60 -0.33 10.07
C GLN A 139 3.36 -1.30 11.22
N PHE A 140 2.15 -1.15 11.74
CA PHE A 140 1.64 -1.71 12.95
C PHE A 140 1.35 -3.20 12.73
N LEU A 141 1.56 -4.03 13.74
CA LEU A 141 1.19 -5.43 13.67
C LEU A 141 -0.31 -5.59 13.89
N SER A 142 -0.90 -6.60 13.28
CA SER A 142 -2.32 -6.95 13.47
C SER A 142 -2.60 -7.42 14.90
N GLU A 143 -1.58 -7.97 15.56
CA GLU A 143 -1.66 -8.54 16.88
C GLU A 143 -0.60 -8.00 17.84
N TYR A 144 -0.96 -8.03 19.12
CA TYR A 144 -0.03 -7.76 20.19
C TYR A 144 0.87 -8.98 20.43
N VAL A 145 2.19 -8.76 20.47
CA VAL A 145 3.15 -9.82 20.77
C VAL A 145 3.70 -9.60 22.17
N VAL A 146 3.47 -10.58 23.06
CA VAL A 146 4.20 -10.62 24.33
C VAL A 146 5.60 -11.13 24.04
N LEU A 147 6.57 -10.33 24.46
CA LEU A 147 7.99 -10.60 24.28
C LEU A 147 8.60 -10.86 25.66
N GLU A 148 9.46 -11.87 25.76
CA GLU A 148 10.13 -12.27 26.99
C GLU A 148 11.25 -11.31 27.37
N ASN A 149 11.99 -10.81 26.37
CA ASN A 149 13.20 -9.99 26.58
C ASN A 149 13.07 -8.56 26.02
N ALA A 150 11.96 -8.23 25.35
CA ALA A 150 11.91 -6.99 24.59
C ALA A 150 11.71 -5.72 25.41
N LEU A 151 12.36 -4.69 24.90
CA LEU A 151 12.27 -3.31 25.33
C LEU A 151 11.33 -2.56 24.39
N MET A 152 10.01 -2.64 24.56
CA MET A 152 9.01 -1.80 23.89
C MET A 152 8.91 -1.83 22.34
N PHE A 153 9.98 -2.04 21.57
CA PHE A 153 10.05 -1.99 20.10
C PHE A 153 10.90 -3.15 19.55
N VAL A 154 10.64 -3.55 18.29
CA VAL A 154 11.43 -4.54 17.55
C VAL A 154 11.85 -3.99 16.18
N PRO A 155 13.10 -4.23 15.73
CA PRO A 155 14.22 -4.78 16.49
C PRO A 155 14.71 -3.78 17.55
N GLY A 156 15.25 -4.28 18.64
CA GLY A 156 15.77 -3.47 19.74
C GLY A 156 16.94 -4.14 20.44
N LEU A 157 17.71 -3.39 21.22
CA LEU A 157 18.99 -3.79 21.84
C LEU A 157 18.98 -5.12 22.61
N LEU A 158 17.82 -5.58 23.11
CA LEU A 158 17.69 -6.79 23.95
C LEU A 158 16.70 -7.83 23.40
N VAL A 159 16.23 -7.68 22.16
CA VAL A 159 15.27 -8.61 21.55
C VAL A 159 16.04 -9.82 21.02
N SER A 160 15.59 -11.04 21.31
CA SER A 160 16.24 -12.26 20.78
C SER A 160 16.04 -12.41 19.27
N ASP A 161 16.85 -13.25 18.62
CA ASP A 161 16.66 -13.59 17.21
C ASP A 161 15.31 -14.30 16.98
N GLU A 162 14.86 -15.11 17.94
CA GLU A 162 13.56 -15.80 17.88
C GLU A 162 12.41 -14.80 17.94
N GLU A 163 12.45 -13.85 18.87
CA GLU A 163 11.45 -12.78 19.00
C GLU A 163 11.42 -11.88 17.77
N THR A 164 12.60 -11.53 17.26
CA THR A 164 12.75 -10.77 16.01
C THR A 164 12.14 -11.54 14.83
N THR A 165 12.42 -12.84 14.72
CA THR A 165 11.86 -13.70 13.67
C THR A 165 10.34 -13.79 13.77
N LYS A 166 9.80 -13.95 14.99
CA LYS A 166 8.36 -13.98 15.25
C LYS A 166 7.67 -12.70 14.78
N VAL A 167 8.18 -11.54 15.19
CA VAL A 167 7.62 -10.24 14.81
C VAL A 167 7.74 -9.98 13.30
N ARG A 168 8.88 -10.33 12.70
CA ARG A 168 9.06 -10.19 11.24
C ARG A 168 8.13 -11.10 10.44
N SER A 169 7.91 -12.33 10.91
CA SER A 169 6.99 -13.27 10.27
C SER A 169 5.55 -12.77 10.32
N LEU A 170 5.11 -12.30 11.49
CA LEU A 170 3.78 -11.66 11.64
C LEU A 170 3.65 -10.44 10.73
N ALA A 171 4.63 -9.55 10.74
CA ALA A 171 4.62 -8.35 9.90
C ALA A 171 4.58 -8.64 8.38
N ALA A 172 5.17 -9.76 7.95
CA ALA A 172 5.13 -10.21 6.56
C ALA A 172 3.74 -10.75 6.20
N GLU A 173 3.15 -11.59 7.05
CA GLU A 173 1.79 -12.10 6.85
C GLU A 173 0.72 -11.01 6.95
N ASP A 174 0.91 -10.02 7.83
CA ASP A 174 0.04 -8.84 7.95
C ASP A 174 0.02 -8.03 6.64
N LEU A 175 1.19 -7.78 6.05
CA LEU A 175 1.28 -7.08 4.78
C LEU A 175 0.58 -7.87 3.67
N LYS A 176 0.78 -9.19 3.62
CA LYS A 176 0.08 -10.05 2.64
C LYS A 176 -1.43 -10.02 2.85
N THR A 177 -1.89 -10.08 4.09
CA THR A 177 -3.31 -10.05 4.45
C THR A 177 -3.94 -8.71 4.07
N PHE A 178 -3.27 -7.60 4.37
CA PHE A 178 -3.66 -6.27 3.93
C PHE A 178 -3.83 -6.21 2.40
N ILE A 179 -2.81 -6.63 1.64
CA ILE A 179 -2.85 -6.60 0.18
C ILE A 179 -4.02 -7.45 -0.35
N ARG A 180 -4.21 -8.69 0.14
CA ARG A 180 -5.33 -9.56 -0.27
C ARG A 180 -6.69 -8.93 -0.01
N ALA A 181 -6.87 -8.31 1.16
CA ALA A 181 -8.11 -7.62 1.50
C ALA A 181 -8.38 -6.46 0.52
N ARG A 182 -7.38 -5.61 0.28
CA ARG A 182 -7.50 -4.48 -0.67
C ARG A 182 -7.80 -4.95 -2.08
N LEU A 183 -7.12 -5.98 -2.56
CA LEU A 183 -7.35 -6.51 -3.91
C LEU A 183 -8.78 -7.02 -4.09
N THR A 184 -9.37 -7.63 -3.06
CA THR A 184 -10.76 -8.08 -3.13
C THR A 184 -11.73 -6.90 -3.27
N GLU A 185 -11.48 -5.83 -2.52
CA GLU A 185 -12.28 -4.61 -2.49
C GLU A 185 -12.08 -3.72 -3.71
N MET A 186 -10.93 -3.81 -4.40
CA MET A 186 -10.61 -3.01 -5.57
C MET A 186 -11.42 -3.41 -6.82
N LYS A 187 -11.90 -2.39 -7.54
CA LYS A 187 -12.38 -2.55 -8.92
C LYS A 187 -11.24 -2.89 -9.86
N ARG A 188 -11.57 -3.39 -11.05
CA ARG A 188 -10.59 -3.52 -12.13
C ARG A 188 -10.16 -2.11 -12.57
N GLY A 189 -8.86 -1.93 -12.80
CA GLY A 189 -8.27 -0.63 -13.11
C GLY A 189 -8.06 0.27 -11.89
N ALA A 190 -8.55 -0.11 -10.70
CA ALA A 190 -8.36 0.67 -9.48
C ALA A 190 -6.89 0.78 -9.12
N ILE A 191 -6.51 1.94 -8.58
CA ILE A 191 -5.16 2.25 -8.15
C ILE A 191 -5.09 2.37 -6.64
N PHE A 192 -3.98 1.94 -6.06
CA PHE A 192 -3.80 1.95 -4.62
C PHE A 192 -2.39 2.44 -4.28
N PHE A 193 -2.32 3.41 -3.37
CA PHE A 193 -1.08 3.99 -2.88
C PHE A 193 -0.84 3.63 -1.42
N VAL A 194 0.38 3.19 -1.12
CA VAL A 194 0.79 2.80 0.23
C VAL A 194 2.12 3.47 0.60
N ASN A 195 2.17 4.12 1.76
CA ASN A 195 3.43 4.55 2.37
C ASN A 195 3.79 3.66 3.56
N ILE A 196 4.96 3.06 3.51
CA ILE A 196 5.48 2.16 4.54
C ILE A 196 6.73 2.80 5.17
N PRO A 197 6.63 3.35 6.38
CA PRO A 197 7.78 3.89 7.08
C PRO A 197 8.63 2.75 7.64
N THR A 198 9.94 2.90 7.54
CA THR A 198 10.95 1.98 8.05
C THR A 198 12.09 2.78 8.69
N ASP A 199 12.87 2.10 9.53
CA ASP A 199 14.14 2.59 10.08
C ASP A 199 14.10 3.85 11.00
N PRO A 200 13.17 3.99 11.96
CA PRO A 200 13.33 4.97 13.03
C PRO A 200 14.12 4.37 14.21
N LEU A 201 15.18 3.58 13.93
CA LEU A 201 15.85 2.76 14.93
C LEU A 201 16.31 3.57 16.15
N LYS A 202 16.86 4.78 15.92
CA LYS A 202 17.36 5.64 17.00
C LYS A 202 16.29 6.07 17.99
N ILE A 203 15.09 6.46 17.53
CA ILE A 203 14.02 6.88 18.45
C ILE A 203 13.44 5.69 19.21
N ASN A 204 13.31 4.55 18.53
CA ASN A 204 12.88 3.30 19.14
C ASN A 204 13.85 2.88 20.25
N GLU A 205 15.16 2.85 19.97
CA GLU A 205 16.21 2.53 20.94
C GLU A 205 16.18 3.45 22.16
N MET A 206 15.95 4.75 21.97
CA MET A 206 15.83 5.68 23.10
C MET A 206 14.58 5.41 23.93
N CYS A 207 13.44 5.14 23.31
CA CYS A 207 12.23 4.80 24.05
C CYS A 207 12.42 3.49 24.83
N SER A 208 12.91 2.45 24.15
CA SER A 208 13.28 1.15 24.72
C SER A 208 14.18 1.26 25.95
N SER A 209 15.30 2.00 25.82
CA SER A 209 16.26 2.14 26.92
C SER A 209 15.77 3.07 28.03
N THR A 210 14.93 4.07 27.73
CA THR A 210 14.29 4.90 28.77
C THR A 210 13.33 4.07 29.62
N PHE A 211 12.53 3.22 28.97
CA PHE A 211 11.62 2.33 29.69
C PHE A 211 12.37 1.28 30.51
N TYR A 212 13.49 0.76 29.98
CA TYR A 212 14.36 -0.14 30.74
C TYR A 212 14.97 0.51 31.99
N GLN A 213 15.33 1.79 31.92
CA GLN A 213 15.83 2.52 33.09
C GLN A 213 14.78 2.61 34.20
N LEU A 214 13.47 2.71 33.86
CA LEU A 214 12.41 2.63 34.86
C LEU A 214 12.44 1.29 35.59
N TYR A 215 12.65 0.19 34.87
CA TYR A 215 12.79 -1.15 35.46
C TYR A 215 14.05 -1.24 36.35
N GLN A 216 15.20 -0.75 35.89
CA GLN A 216 16.43 -0.75 36.69
C GLN A 216 16.32 0.04 38.01
N ARG A 217 15.48 1.07 38.03
CA ARG A 217 15.18 1.88 39.23
C ARG A 217 14.06 1.29 40.09
N ASN A 218 13.55 0.10 39.76
CA ASN A 218 12.39 -0.54 40.41
C ASN A 218 11.11 0.32 40.38
N VAL A 219 10.96 1.20 39.38
CA VAL A 219 9.74 1.99 39.17
C VAL A 219 8.66 1.12 38.54
N ILE A 220 9.05 0.25 37.61
CA ILE A 220 8.17 -0.74 36.97
C ILE A 220 8.66 -2.16 37.24
N SER A 221 7.74 -3.12 37.23
CA SER A 221 8.05 -4.53 37.42
C SER A 221 8.56 -5.19 36.12
N LYS A 222 9.14 -6.40 36.24
CA LYS A 222 9.51 -7.21 35.07
C LYS A 222 8.28 -7.60 34.23
N GLU A 223 7.15 -7.81 34.88
CA GLU A 223 5.88 -8.11 34.21
C GLU A 223 5.40 -6.91 33.38
N GLU A 224 5.44 -5.70 33.94
CA GLU A 224 5.10 -4.46 33.23
C GLU A 224 6.02 -4.19 32.05
N LEU A 225 7.32 -4.49 32.21
CA LEU A 225 8.29 -4.42 31.13
C LEU A 225 7.90 -5.34 29.96
N ARG A 226 7.58 -6.61 30.24
CA ARG A 226 7.15 -7.61 29.24
C ARG A 226 5.80 -7.30 28.61
N ASN A 227 4.90 -6.74 29.41
CA ASN A 227 3.54 -6.41 28.99
C ASN A 227 3.46 -5.11 28.20
N THR A 228 4.55 -4.37 28.00
CA THR A 228 4.58 -3.10 27.28
C THR A 228 5.39 -3.20 25.99
N PHE A 229 4.67 -3.25 24.87
CA PHE A 229 5.18 -3.40 23.52
C PHE A 229 4.37 -2.48 22.60
N VAL A 230 5.06 -1.74 21.74
CA VAL A 230 4.45 -0.98 20.66
C VAL A 230 4.40 -1.92 19.46
N PRO A 231 3.21 -2.33 19.00
CA PRO A 231 3.07 -3.35 17.97
C PRO A 231 3.42 -2.76 16.60
N VAL A 232 4.70 -2.56 16.34
CA VAL A 232 5.23 -2.04 15.07
C VAL A 232 6.40 -2.89 14.61
N ASN A 233 6.51 -3.09 13.30
CA ASN A 233 7.74 -3.58 12.68
C ASN A 233 8.23 -2.58 11.64
N ASN A 234 9.21 -1.78 12.05
CA ASN A 234 9.83 -0.78 11.20
C ASN A 234 11.12 -1.28 10.52
N ALA A 235 11.48 -2.56 10.66
CA ALA A 235 12.68 -3.14 10.03
C ALA A 235 12.38 -3.88 8.72
N ARG A 236 11.29 -3.52 8.03
CA ARG A 236 11.00 -4.05 6.70
C ARG A 236 12.03 -3.55 5.70
N THR A 237 12.56 -4.47 4.91
CA THR A 237 13.44 -4.18 3.80
C THR A 237 12.64 -4.00 2.51
N GLU A 238 13.28 -3.43 1.49
CA GLU A 238 12.73 -3.39 0.14
C GLU A 238 12.33 -4.80 -0.37
N THR A 239 13.17 -5.80 -0.10
CA THR A 239 12.92 -7.19 -0.47
C THR A 239 11.66 -7.72 0.22
N ASP A 240 11.48 -7.45 1.52
CA ASP A 240 10.29 -7.90 2.26
C ASP A 240 9.00 -7.33 1.62
N ILE A 241 9.01 -6.04 1.26
CA ILE A 241 7.86 -5.38 0.65
C ILE A 241 7.61 -5.93 -0.75
N LYS A 242 8.62 -5.95 -1.63
CA LYS A 242 8.48 -6.43 -3.01
C LYS A 242 7.98 -7.87 -3.05
N THR A 243 8.53 -8.74 -2.20
CA THR A 243 8.16 -10.16 -2.15
C THR A 243 6.68 -10.35 -1.84
N ALA A 244 6.12 -9.62 -0.87
CA ALA A 244 4.70 -9.75 -0.51
C ALA A 244 3.76 -9.49 -1.69
N PHE A 245 4.03 -8.45 -2.47
CA PHE A 245 3.23 -8.14 -3.65
C PHE A 245 3.55 -9.04 -4.85
N VAL A 246 4.78 -9.55 -5.02
CA VAL A 246 5.10 -10.52 -6.08
C VAL A 246 4.37 -11.84 -5.84
N GLU A 247 4.42 -12.34 -4.60
CA GLU A 247 3.73 -13.58 -4.21
C GLU A 247 2.23 -13.47 -4.42
N ILE A 248 1.64 -12.31 -4.13
CA ILE A 248 0.21 -12.10 -4.34
C ILE A 248 -0.10 -11.79 -5.81
N GLY A 249 0.77 -11.04 -6.49
CA GLY A 249 0.50 -10.45 -7.80
C GLY A 249 0.39 -11.45 -8.93
N LYS A 250 1.15 -12.56 -8.89
CA LYS A 250 1.19 -13.58 -9.95
C LYS A 250 -0.19 -14.18 -10.26
N ASP A 251 -1.02 -14.39 -9.23
CA ASP A 251 -2.30 -15.10 -9.38
C ASP A 251 -3.53 -14.20 -9.20
N ASN A 252 -3.35 -12.95 -8.73
CA ASN A 252 -4.46 -12.07 -8.35
C ASN A 252 -4.60 -10.82 -9.25
N GLY A 253 -3.85 -10.77 -10.36
CA GLY A 253 -3.92 -9.69 -11.34
C GLY A 253 -3.50 -8.36 -10.73
N VAL A 254 -2.31 -8.30 -10.13
CA VAL A 254 -1.75 -7.07 -9.56
C VAL A 254 -0.57 -6.60 -10.38
N GLU A 255 -0.61 -5.35 -10.83
CA GLU A 255 0.52 -4.70 -11.47
C GLU A 255 1.15 -3.71 -10.50
N PHE A 256 2.47 -3.84 -10.32
CA PHE A 256 3.27 -2.80 -9.69
C PHE A 256 3.49 -1.66 -10.67
N LEU A 257 2.84 -0.53 -10.40
CA LEU A 257 2.98 0.67 -11.21
C LEU A 257 4.19 1.51 -10.78
N HIS A 258 4.47 1.51 -9.48
CA HIS A 258 5.52 2.34 -8.91
C HIS A 258 6.08 1.76 -7.62
N PHE A 259 7.41 1.80 -7.49
CA PHE A 259 8.10 1.49 -6.26
C PHE A 259 9.28 2.46 -6.10
N THR A 260 9.31 3.19 -4.99
CA THR A 260 10.43 4.07 -4.66
C THR A 260 10.65 4.08 -3.16
N HIS A 261 11.75 4.67 -2.71
CA HIS A 261 11.93 5.00 -1.31
C HIS A 261 12.54 6.39 -1.19
N ARG A 262 12.32 7.04 -0.05
CA ARG A 262 12.98 8.31 0.29
C ARG A 262 13.34 8.37 1.76
N ARG A 263 14.33 9.19 2.08
CA ARG A 263 14.59 9.61 3.45
C ARG A 263 13.79 10.85 3.79
N VAL A 264 13.10 10.83 4.92
CA VAL A 264 12.33 11.96 5.43
C VAL A 264 12.83 12.32 6.81
N LYS A 265 13.05 13.61 7.04
CA LYS A 265 13.29 14.18 8.37
C LYS A 265 11.96 14.50 9.02
N MET A 266 11.42 13.56 9.78
CA MET A 266 10.16 13.73 10.47
C MET A 266 10.31 14.61 11.71
N TYR A 267 9.23 15.34 12.03
CA TYR A 267 9.11 16.20 13.21
C TYR A 267 10.14 17.33 13.29
N GLN A 268 10.76 17.68 12.16
CA GLN A 268 11.62 18.85 12.11
C GLN A 268 10.80 20.09 12.47
N ASN A 269 11.29 20.89 13.42
CA ASN A 269 10.62 22.08 13.96
C ASN A 269 9.28 21.80 14.67
N LYS A 270 9.01 20.55 15.06
CA LYS A 270 7.87 20.18 15.92
C LYS A 270 8.39 19.77 17.29
N ASP A 271 7.51 19.78 18.29
CA ASP A 271 7.80 19.18 19.59
C ASP A 271 7.83 17.65 19.43
N LEU A 272 9.04 17.11 19.23
CA LEU A 272 9.26 15.68 19.04
C LEU A 272 8.72 14.85 20.21
N LEU A 273 8.86 15.34 21.44
CA LEU A 273 8.35 14.64 22.62
C LEU A 273 6.82 14.52 22.56
N LYS A 274 6.14 15.59 22.15
CA LYS A 274 4.69 15.60 21.97
C LYS A 274 4.26 14.58 20.91
N CYS A 275 4.95 14.49 19.77
CA CYS A 275 4.65 13.51 18.72
C CYS A 275 4.88 12.06 19.19
N VAL A 276 6.02 11.79 19.83
CA VAL A 276 6.34 10.47 20.37
C VAL A 276 5.33 10.05 21.44
N ARG A 277 4.91 11.00 22.29
CA ARG A 277 3.87 10.78 23.30
C ARG A 277 2.56 10.31 22.69
N ALA A 278 2.11 10.94 21.60
CA ALA A 278 0.88 10.55 20.92
C ALA A 278 0.87 9.09 20.43
N TRP A 279 2.03 8.61 19.97
CA TRP A 279 2.15 7.28 19.37
C TRP A 279 2.30 6.18 20.42
N ILE A 280 3.08 6.45 21.46
CA ILE A 280 3.51 5.42 22.40
C ILE A 280 2.58 5.32 23.62
N SER A 281 1.94 6.42 24.04
CA SER A 281 1.12 6.43 25.27
C SER A 281 0.05 5.35 25.31
N PRO A 282 -0.71 5.05 24.22
CA PRO A 282 -1.67 3.96 24.26
C PRO A 282 -1.06 2.60 24.60
N SER A 283 0.13 2.30 24.07
CA SER A 283 0.84 1.03 24.32
C SER A 283 1.43 0.97 25.72
N LEU A 284 2.00 2.08 26.22
CA LEU A 284 2.46 2.24 27.60
C LEU A 284 1.33 1.99 28.60
N MET A 285 0.21 2.71 28.42
CA MET A 285 -0.96 2.57 29.28
C MET A 285 -1.53 1.15 29.24
N ALA A 286 -1.60 0.54 28.05
CA ALA A 286 -2.09 -0.83 27.89
C ALA A 286 -1.24 -1.87 28.64
N GLY A 287 0.08 -1.70 28.68
CA GLY A 287 0.97 -2.59 29.41
C GLY A 287 0.95 -2.35 30.93
N LEU A 288 1.00 -1.09 31.35
CA LEU A 288 1.05 -0.72 32.77
C LEU A 288 -0.28 -0.96 33.51
N CYS A 289 -1.43 -0.75 32.87
CA CYS A 289 -2.74 -0.95 33.50
C CYS A 289 -3.10 -2.43 33.73
N GLN A 290 -2.24 -3.37 33.33
CA GLN A 290 -2.44 -4.79 33.66
C GLN A 290 -2.19 -5.08 35.15
N THR A 291 -1.35 -4.28 35.79
CA THR A 291 -0.92 -4.44 37.18
C THR A 291 -1.17 -3.21 38.04
N ARG A 292 -1.58 -2.08 37.43
CA ARG A 292 -1.77 -0.78 38.09
C ARG A 292 -3.17 -0.22 37.89
N SER A 293 -3.55 0.73 38.76
CA SER A 293 -4.67 1.62 38.48
C SER A 293 -4.34 2.56 37.31
N ASN A 294 -5.37 3.13 36.66
CA ASN A 294 -5.17 4.07 35.57
C ASN A 294 -4.34 5.31 35.98
N ASN A 295 -4.52 5.79 37.21
CA ASN A 295 -3.81 6.97 37.70
C ASN A 295 -2.32 6.65 37.94
N ASP A 296 -2.03 5.52 38.59
CA ASP A 296 -0.65 5.11 38.83
C ASP A 296 0.09 4.81 37.51
N ALA A 297 -0.61 4.21 36.53
CA ALA A 297 -0.07 3.99 35.20
C ALA A 297 0.22 5.31 34.46
N ALA A 298 -0.67 6.30 34.59
CA ALA A 298 -0.49 7.62 34.00
C ALA A 298 0.72 8.35 34.61
N ASP A 299 0.90 8.27 35.93
CA ASP A 299 2.06 8.85 36.61
C ASP A 299 3.39 8.23 36.13
N VAL A 300 3.41 6.91 35.94
CA VAL A 300 4.57 6.21 35.35
C VAL A 300 4.80 6.64 33.90
N CYS A 301 3.74 6.83 33.11
CA CYS A 301 3.87 7.34 31.73
C CYS A 301 4.45 8.76 31.71
N GLU A 302 4.01 9.66 32.59
CA GLU A 302 4.58 11.00 32.68
C GLU A 302 6.05 10.98 33.11
N LEU A 303 6.42 10.09 34.04
CA LEU A 303 7.83 9.87 34.41
C LEU A 303 8.65 9.34 33.22
N PHE A 304 8.12 8.41 32.42
CA PHE A 304 8.75 7.95 31.19
C PHE A 304 9.04 9.13 30.24
N PHE A 305 8.05 9.98 29.98
CA PHE A 305 8.22 11.12 29.06
C PHE A 305 9.09 12.23 29.64
N HIS A 306 9.09 12.41 30.96
CA HIS A 306 10.03 13.29 31.65
C HIS A 306 11.47 12.86 31.39
N ASP A 307 11.78 11.58 31.58
CA ASP A 307 13.12 11.03 31.36
C ASP A 307 13.51 11.06 29.88
N LEU A 308 12.57 10.72 29.00
CA LEU A 308 12.78 10.76 27.55
C LEU A 308 13.07 12.18 27.03
N ARG A 309 12.46 13.23 27.61
CA ARG A 309 12.67 14.63 27.21
C ARG A 309 14.15 15.01 27.17
N SER A 310 14.90 14.62 28.20
CA SER A 310 16.34 14.90 28.31
C SER A 310 17.17 14.28 27.19
N ARG A 311 16.68 13.16 26.62
CA ARG A 311 17.38 12.43 25.55
C ARG A 311 16.98 12.93 24.17
N LEU A 312 15.77 13.45 24.04
CA LEU A 312 15.28 14.07 22.82
C LEU A 312 15.76 15.51 22.63
N SER A 313 16.30 16.17 23.67
CA SER A 313 16.74 17.57 23.58
C SER A 313 17.78 17.80 22.47
N ASP A 314 18.59 16.78 22.18
CA ASP A 314 19.65 16.84 21.17
C ASP A 314 19.15 16.42 19.77
N MET A 315 17.92 15.91 19.68
CA MET A 315 17.32 15.50 18.41
C MET A 315 16.44 16.58 17.81
N LYS A 316 16.84 17.05 16.63
CA LYS A 316 16.10 18.04 15.84
C LYS A 316 15.01 17.43 14.95
N CYS A 317 15.15 16.16 14.60
CA CYS A 317 14.24 15.41 13.74
C CYS A 317 14.45 13.90 13.93
N VAL A 318 13.53 13.09 13.45
CA VAL A 318 13.67 11.64 13.31
C VAL A 318 13.82 11.30 11.84
N ASP A 319 14.90 10.63 11.48
CA ASP A 319 15.07 10.14 10.12
C ASP A 319 14.23 8.87 9.92
N TYR A 320 13.47 8.83 8.83
CA TYR A 320 12.73 7.66 8.38
C TYR A 320 13.10 7.36 6.94
N ASN A 321 13.17 6.08 6.59
CA ASN A 321 13.01 5.66 5.21
C ASN A 321 11.53 5.41 4.97
N ILE A 322 10.96 5.95 3.89
CA ILE A 322 9.56 5.68 3.51
C ILE A 322 9.57 5.03 2.15
N TYR A 323 9.07 3.79 2.09
CA TYR A 323 8.76 3.12 0.83
C TYR A 323 7.40 3.62 0.32
N GLU A 324 7.36 4.01 -0.95
CA GLU A 324 6.13 4.38 -1.65
C GLU A 324 5.82 3.30 -2.67
N VAL A 325 4.65 2.72 -2.55
CA VAL A 325 4.18 1.66 -3.44
C VAL A 325 2.89 2.11 -4.09
N ILE A 326 2.83 2.02 -5.41
CA ILE A 326 1.57 2.14 -6.16
C ILE A 326 1.36 0.86 -6.95
N PHE A 327 0.18 0.28 -6.76
CA PHE A 327 -0.23 -0.92 -7.47
C PHE A 327 -1.62 -0.75 -8.03
N GLN A 328 -1.91 -1.52 -9.07
CA GLN A 328 -3.19 -1.53 -9.77
C GLN A 328 -3.72 -2.94 -9.88
N LYS A 329 -5.05 -3.08 -9.80
CA LYS A 329 -5.73 -4.33 -10.12
C LYS A 329 -5.97 -4.40 -11.63
N LEU A 330 -5.32 -5.35 -12.29
CA LEU A 330 -5.38 -5.52 -13.74
C LEU A 330 -6.82 -5.79 -14.22
N PRO A 331 -7.21 -5.25 -15.38
CA PRO A 331 -8.38 -5.74 -16.08
C PRO A 331 -8.12 -7.19 -16.52
N VAL A 332 -9.12 -8.07 -16.36
CA VAL A 332 -9.03 -9.53 -16.62
C VAL A 332 -8.76 -9.90 -18.10
N TYR A 333 -8.49 -8.94 -18.96
CA TYR A 333 -8.18 -9.16 -20.38
C TYR A 333 -6.68 -9.18 -20.71
N CYS A 334 -5.80 -9.44 -19.74
CA CYS A 334 -4.47 -9.93 -20.08
C CYS A 334 -4.58 -11.41 -20.45
N VAL A 335 -5.06 -11.68 -21.66
CA VAL A 335 -4.78 -12.96 -22.31
C VAL A 335 -3.28 -12.92 -22.61
N GLU A 336 -2.47 -13.62 -21.81
CA GLU A 336 -1.16 -14.04 -22.28
C GLU A 336 -1.41 -14.97 -23.47
N ILE A 337 -1.33 -14.40 -24.67
CA ILE A 337 -1.21 -15.22 -25.87
C ILE A 337 0.23 -15.75 -25.82
N CYS A 338 0.40 -16.93 -25.21
CA CYS A 338 1.61 -17.71 -25.40
C CYS A 338 1.71 -17.98 -26.92
N ILE A 339 2.64 -17.32 -27.61
CA ILE A 339 2.83 -17.47 -29.06
C ILE A 339 3.52 -18.82 -29.38
N ASP A 340 4.15 -19.45 -28.38
CA ASP A 340 4.95 -20.67 -28.54
C ASP A 340 4.15 -21.88 -29.11
N PRO A 341 2.92 -22.19 -28.63
CA PRO A 341 2.11 -23.25 -29.23
C PRO A 341 1.60 -22.89 -30.63
N ILE A 342 1.43 -21.61 -30.96
CA ILE A 342 0.92 -21.16 -32.27
C ILE A 342 2.01 -21.32 -33.34
N ILE A 343 3.26 -21.02 -33.00
CA ILE A 343 4.41 -21.26 -33.88
C ILE A 343 4.64 -22.78 -34.04
N ARG A 344 4.52 -23.58 -32.99
CA ARG A 344 4.61 -25.06 -33.09
C ARG A 344 3.47 -25.65 -33.91
N ALA A 345 2.23 -25.17 -33.74
CA ALA A 345 1.07 -25.65 -34.48
C ALA A 345 1.10 -25.26 -35.97
N SER A 346 1.73 -24.14 -36.34
CA SER A 346 1.96 -23.82 -37.77
C SER A 346 2.94 -24.77 -38.48
N LYS A 347 3.70 -25.58 -37.71
CA LYS A 347 4.65 -26.58 -38.24
C LYS A 347 4.12 -28.01 -38.22
N GLN A 348 3.07 -28.31 -37.45
CA GLN A 348 2.46 -29.65 -37.41
C GLN A 348 1.01 -29.59 -37.90
N ASN A 349 0.76 -30.20 -39.05
CA ASN A 349 -0.56 -30.41 -39.64
C ASN A 349 -1.59 -30.94 -38.62
N LEU A 350 -2.36 -30.05 -38.01
CA LEU A 350 -3.53 -30.39 -37.22
C LEU A 350 -4.71 -29.49 -37.57
N ARG A 351 -5.84 -30.15 -37.83
CA ARG A 351 -7.16 -29.56 -38.09
C ARG A 351 -7.68 -28.88 -36.82
N THR A 352 -7.59 -27.56 -36.76
CA THR A 352 -8.39 -26.71 -35.87
C THR A 352 -8.97 -25.53 -36.66
N LYS A 353 -10.19 -25.14 -36.30
CA LYS A 353 -11.13 -24.38 -37.14
C LYS A 353 -10.59 -23.01 -37.60
N GLN A 354 -10.50 -22.87 -38.92
CA GLN A 354 -10.30 -21.66 -39.74
C GLN A 354 -9.19 -20.69 -39.28
N THR A 355 -7.96 -21.06 -39.57
CA THR A 355 -6.88 -20.10 -39.85
C THR A 355 -6.93 -19.71 -41.33
N ARG A 356 -6.77 -18.41 -41.63
CA ARG A 356 -6.57 -17.89 -42.99
C ARG A 356 -5.16 -17.31 -43.05
N ASN A 357 -4.29 -17.96 -43.80
CA ASN A 357 -2.92 -17.50 -44.02
C ASN A 357 -2.88 -16.82 -45.39
N ASP A 358 -2.71 -15.50 -45.41
CA ASP A 358 -2.47 -14.74 -46.63
C ASP A 358 -1.02 -14.26 -46.59
N THR A 359 -0.14 -14.91 -47.36
CA THR A 359 1.27 -14.49 -47.47
C THR A 359 1.36 -13.40 -48.54
N GLN A 360 1.74 -12.17 -48.16
CA GLN A 360 2.05 -11.11 -49.12
C GLN A 360 3.57 -10.92 -49.19
N GLN A 361 4.11 -11.00 -50.41
CA GLN A 361 5.53 -10.79 -50.66
C GLN A 361 5.78 -9.29 -50.86
N THR A 362 6.35 -8.60 -49.88
CA THR A 362 6.67 -7.17 -49.95
C THR A 362 8.17 -6.97 -50.04
N SER A 363 8.68 -6.74 -51.26
CA SER A 363 10.10 -6.49 -51.56
C SER A 363 11.05 -7.68 -51.25
N PRO A 364 12.20 -7.81 -51.95
CA PRO A 364 13.10 -8.95 -51.79
C PRO A 364 13.78 -9.07 -50.41
N ASP A 365 13.74 -8.02 -49.57
CA ASP A 365 14.49 -7.99 -48.30
C ASP A 365 13.62 -8.14 -47.02
N HIS A 366 12.29 -8.27 -47.13
CA HIS A 366 11.40 -8.41 -45.97
C HIS A 366 10.31 -9.46 -46.17
N GLU A 367 10.44 -10.60 -45.48
CA GLU A 367 9.45 -11.67 -45.48
C GLU A 367 8.47 -11.48 -44.30
N ARG A 368 7.31 -10.88 -44.58
CA ARG A 368 6.25 -10.64 -43.57
C ARG A 368 5.26 -11.80 -43.55
N THR A 369 5.00 -12.36 -42.37
CA THR A 369 3.93 -13.36 -42.19
C THR A 369 2.78 -12.74 -41.40
N ASP A 370 1.60 -12.68 -42.01
CA ASP A 370 0.38 -12.23 -41.32
C ASP A 370 -0.41 -13.45 -40.82
N THR A 371 -0.62 -13.53 -39.51
CA THR A 371 -1.41 -14.58 -38.85
C THR A 371 -2.64 -13.95 -38.20
N TRP A 372 -3.82 -14.49 -38.48
CA TRP A 372 -5.06 -14.07 -37.83
C TRP A 372 -5.38 -15.00 -36.65
N ILE A 373 -5.55 -14.43 -35.47
CA ILE A 373 -5.99 -15.14 -34.27
C ILE A 373 -7.41 -14.70 -33.92
N ALA A 374 -8.33 -15.65 -33.81
CA ALA A 374 -9.64 -15.41 -33.23
C ALA A 374 -9.55 -15.57 -31.70
N ILE A 375 -9.99 -14.56 -30.97
CA ILE A 375 -10.12 -14.58 -29.50
C ILE A 375 -11.60 -14.52 -29.17
N ASP A 376 -12.09 -15.56 -28.51
CA ASP A 376 -13.44 -15.59 -27.98
C ASP A 376 -13.48 -14.81 -26.67
N LEU A 377 -14.20 -13.68 -26.65
CA LEU A 377 -14.42 -12.86 -25.47
C LEU A 377 -15.90 -12.95 -25.08
N GLU A 378 -16.23 -12.68 -23.81
CA GLU A 378 -17.63 -12.63 -23.35
C GLU A 378 -18.52 -11.67 -24.18
N SER A 379 -17.93 -10.70 -24.87
CA SER A 379 -18.62 -9.77 -25.77
C SER A 379 -18.72 -10.23 -27.25
N GLY A 380 -18.29 -11.46 -27.55
CA GLY A 380 -18.21 -12.01 -28.90
C GLY A 380 -16.78 -12.17 -29.42
N LEU A 381 -16.65 -12.87 -30.55
CA LEU A 381 -15.39 -13.20 -31.21
C LEU A 381 -14.70 -11.92 -31.75
N GLN A 382 -13.44 -11.70 -31.39
CA GLN A 382 -12.58 -10.65 -31.94
C GLN A 382 -11.46 -11.28 -32.76
N TRP A 383 -11.08 -10.65 -33.87
CA TRP A 383 -9.96 -11.08 -34.71
C TRP A 383 -8.78 -10.14 -34.52
N ILE A 384 -7.60 -10.69 -34.23
CA ILE A 384 -6.34 -9.95 -34.14
C ILE A 384 -5.45 -10.40 -35.30
N GLN A 385 -4.98 -9.44 -36.11
CA GLN A 385 -3.93 -9.70 -37.08
C GLN A 385 -2.58 -9.50 -36.41
N LEU A 386 -1.76 -10.54 -36.38
CA LEU A 386 -0.36 -10.49 -36.00
C LEU A 386 0.50 -10.48 -37.26
N ALA A 387 1.24 -9.41 -37.48
CA ALA A 387 2.27 -9.30 -38.49
C ALA A 387 3.63 -9.54 -37.84
N VAL A 388 4.32 -10.58 -38.27
CA VAL A 388 5.68 -10.87 -37.80
C VAL A 388 6.65 -10.53 -38.92
N ASP A 389 7.55 -9.59 -38.64
CA ASP A 389 8.72 -9.34 -39.48
C ASP A 389 9.79 -10.39 -39.11
N ARG A 390 10.10 -11.30 -40.04
CA ARG A 390 11.08 -12.37 -39.79
C ARG A 390 12.52 -11.86 -39.68
N THR A 391 12.81 -10.68 -40.21
CA THR A 391 14.15 -10.08 -40.22
C THR A 391 14.45 -9.32 -38.93
N SER A 392 13.46 -8.63 -38.35
CA SER A 392 13.66 -7.88 -37.09
C SER A 392 13.14 -8.61 -35.85
N TYR A 393 12.35 -9.67 -36.03
CA TYR A 393 11.55 -10.32 -34.97
C TYR A 393 10.55 -9.36 -34.31
N ASP A 394 10.22 -8.24 -34.95
CA ASP A 394 9.20 -7.34 -34.47
C ASP A 394 7.81 -7.90 -34.76
N VAL A 395 6.99 -7.96 -33.73
CA VAL A 395 5.58 -8.33 -33.84
C VAL A 395 4.75 -7.05 -33.83
N THR A 396 4.15 -6.73 -34.96
CA THR A 396 3.18 -5.64 -35.08
C THR A 396 1.78 -6.25 -35.08
N TYR A 397 0.83 -5.68 -34.35
CA TYR A 397 -0.55 -6.15 -34.39
C TYR A 397 -1.52 -5.03 -34.77
N ILE A 398 -2.56 -5.41 -35.49
CA ILE A 398 -3.65 -4.52 -35.88
C ILE A 398 -4.94 -5.12 -35.32
N MET A 399 -5.57 -4.38 -34.40
CA MET A 399 -6.91 -4.72 -33.92
C MET A 399 -7.96 -3.98 -34.73
N HIS A 400 -8.93 -4.72 -35.26
CA HIS A 400 -10.12 -4.15 -35.87
C HIS A 400 -11.24 -4.09 -34.82
N GLY A 401 -11.32 -3.00 -34.05
CA GLY A 401 -12.37 -2.78 -33.03
C GLY A 401 -12.05 -1.69 -32.00
N THR A 402 -13.07 -1.21 -31.25
CA THR A 402 -13.01 -0.04 -30.35
C THR A 402 -12.50 -0.33 -28.92
N LYS A 403 -11.95 -1.51 -28.62
CA LYS A 403 -11.46 -1.82 -27.26
C LYS A 403 -9.96 -2.14 -27.26
N LEU A 404 -9.21 -1.35 -26.51
CA LEU A 404 -7.76 -1.48 -26.33
C LEU A 404 -7.45 -2.66 -25.40
N VAL A 405 -7.08 -3.81 -25.97
CA VAL A 405 -6.41 -4.90 -25.25
C VAL A 405 -4.92 -4.59 -25.27
N ARG A 406 -4.32 -4.39 -24.08
CA ARG A 406 -2.88 -4.16 -23.94
C ARG A 406 -2.19 -5.52 -23.91
N LEU A 407 -1.61 -5.95 -25.03
CA LEU A 407 -0.77 -7.15 -25.07
C LEU A 407 0.58 -6.82 -24.43
N VAL A 408 0.95 -7.50 -23.34
CA VAL A 408 2.30 -7.41 -22.77
C VAL A 408 3.17 -8.40 -23.53
N THR A 409 4.05 -7.89 -24.40
CA THR A 409 5.00 -8.72 -25.14
C THR A 409 6.11 -9.17 -24.17
N ALA A 410 6.10 -10.44 -23.77
CA ALA A 410 7.27 -11.06 -23.16
C ALA A 410 8.35 -11.27 -24.24
N MET A 411 9.05 -10.20 -24.64
CA MET A 411 10.09 -10.23 -25.68
C MET A 411 11.36 -10.99 -25.26
N LEU A 412 11.50 -11.36 -23.98
CA LEU A 412 12.78 -11.85 -23.44
C LEU A 412 13.12 -13.30 -23.84
N ASP A 413 12.14 -14.14 -24.19
CA ASP A 413 12.42 -15.55 -24.55
C ASP A 413 12.55 -15.82 -26.05
N CYS A 414 12.03 -14.94 -26.93
CA CYS A 414 12.04 -15.22 -28.37
C CYS A 414 13.46 -15.19 -28.96
N ARG A 415 14.31 -14.26 -28.51
CA ARG A 415 15.67 -14.10 -29.07
C ARG A 415 16.56 -15.29 -28.76
N GLU A 416 16.49 -15.81 -27.53
CA GLU A 416 17.26 -16.99 -27.12
C GLU A 416 16.77 -18.26 -27.83
N TYR A 417 15.46 -18.36 -28.08
CA TYR A 417 14.84 -19.48 -28.79
C TYR A 417 15.18 -19.49 -30.29
N PHE A 418 15.16 -18.34 -30.98
CA PHE A 418 15.57 -18.25 -32.39
C PHE A 418 17.08 -18.45 -32.57
N THR A 419 17.90 -17.97 -31.63
CA THR A 419 19.34 -18.23 -31.62
C THR A 419 19.65 -19.73 -31.44
N LYS A 420 18.86 -20.47 -30.65
CA LYS A 420 19.00 -21.93 -30.52
C LYS A 420 18.59 -22.67 -31.80
N MET A 421 17.53 -22.21 -32.48
CA MET A 421 17.11 -22.78 -33.77
C MET A 421 18.08 -22.52 -34.94
N GLU A 422 18.66 -21.33 -35.07
CA GLU A 422 19.66 -21.05 -36.13
C GLU A 422 20.96 -21.83 -35.93
N ASN A 423 21.27 -22.18 -34.68
CA ASN A 423 22.42 -23.01 -34.34
C ASN A 423 22.13 -24.53 -34.34
N GLY A 424 20.91 -24.95 -34.69
CA GLY A 424 20.54 -26.36 -34.81
C GLY A 424 20.55 -27.14 -33.48
N VAL A 425 20.28 -26.48 -32.35
CA VAL A 425 20.17 -27.11 -31.01
C VAL A 425 18.73 -27.23 -30.57
#